data_AF-A0A1Q8LFP8-F1
#
_entry.id   AF-A0A1Q8LFP8-F1
#
_cell.length_a   1.000
_cell.length_b   1.000
_cell.length_c   1.000
_cell.angle_alpha   90.00
_cell.angle_beta   90.00
_cell.angle_gamma   90.00
#
_symmetry.space_group_name_H-M   'P 1'
#
loop_
_entity.id
_entity.type
_entity.pdbx_description
1 polymer ?
#
loop_
_entity_poly.entity_id
_entity_poly.type
_entity_poly.pdbx_seq_one_letter_code
_entity_poly.pdbx_strand_id
1 'polypeptide(L)'
;MLNSGDTSGAWTHDLAKTAGRESGDPALLSHAMGEQAYDLLDVERPELALQLVQAARSAAGSKVPGLLGAWLHAAEAEALAATGDQVGCREALRLAEQAMPAEPDNSAVPYVSLDDWQLARWRGNVLAGLGDSGALDAC
;
A
#
# COMPACT_ATOMS: atom_id res chain seq x y z
N MET A 1 -27.78 -14.53 6.75
CA MET A 1 -26.84 -13.98 7.75
C MET A 1 -25.55 -14.76 7.64
N LEU A 2 -24.54 -14.22 6.96
CA LEU A 2 -23.21 -14.81 6.87
C LEU A 2 -22.28 -14.00 7.77
N ASN A 3 -21.59 -14.68 8.68
CA ASN A 3 -20.63 -14.09 9.61
C ASN A 3 -19.32 -13.76 8.86
N SER A 4 -19.24 -12.57 8.25
CA SER A 4 -18.07 -12.10 7.48
C SER A 4 -16.92 -11.56 8.36
N GLY A 5 -16.91 -11.87 9.66
CA GLY A 5 -16.07 -11.18 10.64
C GLY A 5 -14.64 -11.68 10.82
N ASP A 6 -14.25 -12.81 10.25
CA ASP A 6 -12.97 -13.47 10.63
C ASP A 6 -12.18 -14.11 9.47
N THR A 7 -12.64 -13.96 8.23
CA THR A 7 -11.95 -14.57 7.06
C THR A 7 -10.84 -13.68 6.50
N SER A 8 -10.94 -12.36 6.63
CA SER A 8 -9.94 -11.42 6.10
C SER A 8 -8.60 -11.52 6.84
N GLY A 9 -8.64 -11.68 8.17
CA GLY A 9 -7.44 -11.89 8.98
C GLY A 9 -6.78 -13.24 8.72
N ALA A 10 -7.58 -14.31 8.58
CA ALA A 10 -7.08 -15.64 8.28
C ALA A 10 -6.40 -15.72 6.91
N TRP A 11 -7.01 -15.13 5.87
CA TRP A 11 -6.42 -15.06 4.53
C TRP A 11 -5.09 -14.29 4.51
N THR A 12 -5.06 -13.11 5.12
CA THR A 12 -3.85 -12.27 5.16
C THR A 12 -2.72 -12.96 5.93
N HIS A 13 -3.06 -13.67 7.00
CA HIS A 13 -2.10 -14.42 7.81
C HIS A 13 -1.56 -15.66 7.07
N ASP A 14 -2.39 -16.36 6.30
CA ASP A 14 -1.96 -17.48 5.46
C ASP A 14 -1.12 -17.04 4.26
N LEU A 15 -1.44 -15.90 3.64
CA LEU A 15 -0.66 -15.30 2.55
C LEU A 15 0.73 -14.88 3.05
N ALA A 16 0.78 -14.18 4.19
CA ALA A 16 2.04 -13.77 4.83
C ALA A 16 2.89 -14.97 5.29
N LYS A 17 2.25 -16.04 5.80
CA LYS A 17 2.95 -17.30 6.15
C LYS A 17 3.50 -18.03 4.94
N THR A 18 2.76 -18.06 3.84
CA THR A 18 3.16 -18.77 2.61
C THR A 18 4.31 -18.02 1.94
N ALA A 19 4.17 -16.72 1.71
CA ALA A 19 5.20 -15.92 1.05
C ALA A 19 6.43 -15.67 1.95
N GLY A 20 6.25 -15.55 3.28
CA GLY A 20 7.37 -15.42 4.23
C GLY A 20 8.18 -16.70 4.41
N ARG A 21 7.62 -17.88 4.10
CA ARG A 21 8.35 -19.15 4.09
C ARG A 21 9.13 -19.41 2.81
N GLU A 22 8.75 -18.79 1.69
CA GLU A 22 9.34 -19.09 0.38
C GLU A 22 10.51 -18.17 -0.03
N SER A 23 10.63 -16.95 0.51
CA SER A 23 11.72 -16.03 0.12
C SER A 23 12.73 -15.69 1.23
N GLY A 24 12.31 -15.71 2.51
CA GLY A 24 13.14 -15.27 3.64
C GLY A 24 13.54 -13.77 3.61
N ASP A 25 13.15 -13.02 2.58
CA ASP A 25 13.47 -11.61 2.38
C ASP A 25 12.22 -10.75 2.63
N PRO A 26 12.20 -9.97 3.74
CA PRO A 26 11.11 -9.05 4.05
C PRO A 26 10.81 -8.02 2.94
N ALA A 27 11.80 -7.64 2.13
CA ALA A 27 11.62 -6.68 1.05
C ALA A 27 10.81 -7.28 -0.11
N LEU A 28 11.18 -8.48 -0.56
CA LEU A 28 10.43 -9.20 -1.59
C LEU A 28 9.02 -9.56 -1.15
N LEU A 29 8.87 -10.02 0.10
CA LEU A 29 7.56 -10.34 0.67
C LEU A 29 6.64 -9.12 0.69
N SER A 30 7.10 -8.01 1.26
CA SER A 30 6.29 -6.81 1.39
C SER A 30 5.95 -6.18 0.04
N HIS A 31 6.88 -6.20 -0.92
CA HIS A 31 6.60 -5.78 -2.28
C HIS A 31 5.51 -6.63 -2.95
N ALA A 32 5.63 -7.96 -2.88
CA ALA A 32 4.64 -8.85 -3.48
C ALA A 32 3.24 -8.68 -2.86
N MET A 33 3.16 -8.43 -1.56
CA MET A 33 1.90 -8.12 -0.88
C MET A 33 1.32 -6.77 -1.34
N GLY A 34 2.16 -5.75 -1.56
CA GLY A 34 1.71 -4.47 -2.11
C GLY A 34 1.19 -4.61 -3.55
N GLU A 35 1.86 -5.39 -4.39
CA GLU A 35 1.40 -5.67 -5.77
C GLU A 35 0.02 -6.34 -5.76
N GLN A 36 -0.16 -7.35 -4.92
CA GLN A 36 -1.47 -8.01 -4.74
C GLN A 36 -2.54 -7.08 -4.18
N ALA A 37 -2.18 -6.00 -3.48
CA ALA A 37 -3.15 -5.01 -3.04
C ALA A 37 -3.71 -4.22 -4.23
N TYR A 38 -2.94 -3.97 -5.30
CA TYR A 38 -3.47 -3.38 -6.53
C TYR A 38 -4.44 -4.31 -7.24
N ASP A 39 -4.13 -5.61 -7.34
CA ASP A 39 -5.07 -6.58 -7.91
C ASP A 39 -6.42 -6.55 -7.16
N LEU A 40 -6.39 -6.37 -5.84
CA LEU A 40 -7.59 -6.22 -5.01
C LEU A 40 -8.33 -4.90 -5.26
N LEU A 41 -7.62 -3.80 -5.51
CA LEU A 41 -8.23 -2.52 -5.89
C LEU A 41 -8.91 -2.62 -7.26
N ASP A 42 -8.27 -3.29 -8.23
CA ASP A 42 -8.81 -3.51 -9.58
C ASP A 42 -10.11 -4.33 -9.58
N VAL A 43 -10.30 -5.22 -8.61
CA VAL A 43 -11.55 -5.99 -8.43
C VAL A 43 -12.49 -5.39 -7.37
N GLU A 44 -12.32 -4.11 -7.05
CA GLU A 44 -13.19 -3.34 -6.15
C GLU A 44 -13.30 -3.93 -4.74
N ARG A 45 -12.16 -4.38 -4.18
CA ARG A 45 -12.04 -4.90 -2.80
C ARG A 45 -11.12 -4.04 -1.93
N PRO A 46 -11.43 -2.73 -1.76
CA PRO A 46 -10.51 -1.78 -1.15
C PRO A 46 -10.21 -2.07 0.33
N GLU A 47 -11.14 -2.64 1.10
CA GLU A 47 -10.89 -2.99 2.51
C GLU A 47 -9.90 -4.15 2.63
N LEU A 48 -9.90 -5.08 1.68
CA LEU A 48 -8.91 -6.16 1.65
C LEU A 48 -7.55 -5.65 1.18
N ALA A 49 -7.52 -4.77 0.17
CA ALA A 49 -6.29 -4.11 -0.27
C ALA A 49 -5.63 -3.35 0.88
N LEU A 50 -6.42 -2.59 1.65
CA LEU A 50 -5.93 -1.85 2.81
C LEU A 50 -5.36 -2.77 3.89
N GLN A 51 -6.04 -3.86 4.21
CA GLN A 51 -5.52 -4.85 5.17
C GLN A 51 -4.20 -5.47 4.68
N LEU A 52 -4.11 -5.79 3.39
CA LEU A 52 -2.94 -6.44 2.82
C LEU A 52 -1.73 -5.51 2.80
N VAL A 53 -1.90 -4.24 2.42
CA VAL A 53 -0.80 -3.26 2.40
C VAL A 53 -0.34 -2.88 3.81
N GLN A 54 -1.25 -2.83 4.79
CA GLN A 54 -0.88 -2.67 6.21
C GLN A 54 -0.06 -3.87 6.72
N ALA A 55 -0.45 -5.09 6.33
CA ALA A 55 0.32 -6.28 6.64
C ALA A 55 1.70 -6.27 5.94
N ALA A 56 1.78 -5.79 4.70
CA ALA A 56 3.02 -5.63 3.95
C ALA A 56 3.98 -4.66 4.67
N ARG A 57 3.48 -3.51 5.14
CA ARG A 57 4.24 -2.54 5.95
C ARG A 57 4.74 -3.15 7.25
N SER A 58 3.91 -3.93 7.93
CA SER A 58 4.29 -4.64 9.15
C SER A 58 5.40 -5.67 8.88
N ALA A 59 5.30 -6.42 7.77
CA ALA A 59 6.30 -7.39 7.36
C ALA A 59 7.63 -6.74 6.95
N ALA A 60 7.59 -5.59 6.27
CA ALA A 60 8.75 -4.79 5.92
C ALA A 60 9.50 -4.29 7.17
N GLY A 61 8.75 -3.73 8.13
CA GLY A 61 9.30 -3.09 9.32
C GLY A 61 10.36 -2.02 8.98
N SER A 62 11.34 -1.84 9.87
CA SER A 62 12.47 -0.92 9.64
C SER A 62 13.63 -1.55 8.86
N LYS A 63 13.43 -2.73 8.26
CA LYS A 63 14.50 -3.54 7.65
C LYS A 63 14.60 -3.39 6.13
N VAL A 64 13.63 -2.75 5.50
CA VAL A 64 13.60 -2.55 4.05
C VAL A 64 14.23 -1.21 3.65
N PRO A 65 14.74 -1.09 2.41
CA PRO A 65 15.19 0.20 1.88
C PRO A 65 14.08 1.25 1.93
N GLY A 66 14.47 2.52 2.19
CA GLY A 66 13.52 3.63 2.30
C GLY A 66 12.61 3.78 1.09
N LEU A 67 13.13 3.48 -0.11
CA LEU A 67 12.36 3.52 -1.35
C LEU A 67 11.16 2.55 -1.35
N LEU A 68 11.35 1.32 -0.84
CA LEU A 68 10.24 0.37 -0.69
C LEU A 68 9.27 0.82 0.42
N GLY A 69 9.79 1.40 1.50
CA GLY A 69 8.95 2.00 2.54
C GLY A 69 8.05 3.12 1.99
N ALA A 70 8.62 4.02 1.19
CA ALA A 70 7.89 5.10 0.54
C ALA A 70 6.81 4.57 -0.41
N TRP A 71 7.15 3.56 -1.21
CA TRP A 71 6.21 2.91 -2.10
C TRP A 71 5.04 2.25 -1.35
N LEU A 72 5.31 1.51 -0.27
CA LEU A 72 4.26 0.88 0.55
C LEU A 72 3.34 1.90 1.22
N HIS A 73 3.87 3.06 1.62
CA HIS A 73 3.06 4.15 2.15
C HIS A 73 2.16 4.79 1.09
N ALA A 74 2.65 4.93 -0.14
CA ALA A 74 1.84 5.43 -1.24
C ALA A 74 0.73 4.43 -1.64
N ALA A 75 1.03 3.13 -1.66
CA ALA A 75 0.03 2.07 -1.87
C ALA A 75 -1.04 2.07 -0.77
N GLU A 76 -0.65 2.27 0.50
CA GLU A 76 -1.60 2.44 1.61
C GLU A 76 -2.48 3.67 1.44
N ALA A 77 -1.93 4.78 0.97
CA ALA A 77 -2.72 5.99 0.71
C ALA A 77 -3.79 5.76 -0.36
N GLU A 78 -3.47 5.04 -1.43
CA GLU A 78 -4.42 4.71 -2.49
C GLU A 78 -5.53 3.79 -1.98
N ALA A 79 -5.18 2.77 -1.21
CA ALA A 79 -6.18 1.90 -0.58
C ALA A 79 -7.10 2.68 0.38
N LEU A 80 -6.55 3.59 1.19
CA LEU A 80 -7.33 4.47 2.08
C LEU A 80 -8.25 5.41 1.29
N ALA A 81 -7.78 5.93 0.16
CA ALA A 81 -8.61 6.74 -0.72
C ALA A 81 -9.79 5.94 -1.29
N ALA A 82 -9.54 4.69 -1.71
CA ALA A 82 -10.58 3.81 -2.23
C ALA A 82 -11.61 3.40 -1.16
N THR A 83 -11.24 3.39 0.13
CA THR A 83 -12.19 3.22 1.25
C THR A 83 -12.87 4.52 1.70
N GLY A 84 -12.52 5.67 1.11
CA GLY A 84 -13.05 6.99 1.50
C GLY A 84 -12.39 7.62 2.74
N ASP A 85 -11.32 7.03 3.28
CA ASP A 85 -10.60 7.59 4.43
C ASP A 85 -9.63 8.69 3.98
N GLN A 86 -10.16 9.89 3.83
CA GLN A 86 -9.39 11.05 3.40
C GLN A 86 -8.29 11.45 4.38
N VAL A 87 -8.51 11.28 5.69
CA VAL A 87 -7.54 11.69 6.71
C VAL A 87 -6.37 10.71 6.70
N GLY A 88 -6.68 9.41 6.72
CA GLY A 88 -5.69 8.34 6.62
C GLY A 88 -4.89 8.45 5.31
N CYS A 89 -5.57 8.65 4.18
CA CYS A 89 -4.91 8.79 2.89
C CYS A 89 -3.86 9.91 2.88
N ARG A 90 -4.23 11.10 3.36
CA ARG A 90 -3.30 12.26 3.40
C ARG A 90 -2.12 12.01 4.33
N GLU A 91 -2.34 11.33 5.45
CA GLU A 91 -1.29 10.96 6.38
C GLU A 91 -0.34 9.92 5.77
N ALA A 92 -0.85 8.91 5.08
CA ALA A 92 -0.06 7.91 4.39
C ALA A 92 0.80 8.54 3.27
N LEU A 93 0.25 9.49 2.49
CA LEU A 93 1.03 10.25 1.50
C LEU A 93 2.17 11.06 2.14
N ARG A 94 1.92 11.70 3.28
CA ARG A 94 2.94 12.42 4.04
C ARG A 94 4.06 11.49 4.50
N LEU A 95 3.71 10.27 4.94
CA LEU A 95 4.69 9.27 5.35
C LEU A 95 5.49 8.72 4.16
N ALA A 96 4.86 8.58 2.98
CA ALA A 96 5.56 8.20 1.76
C ALA A 96 6.65 9.22 1.40
N GLU A 97 6.32 10.51 1.41
CA GLU A 97 7.27 11.60 1.16
C GLU A 97 8.42 11.63 2.17
N GLN A 98 8.16 11.28 3.43
CA GLN A 98 9.19 11.22 4.48
C GLN A 98 10.11 10.00 4.38
N ALA A 99 9.60 8.90 3.84
CA ALA A 99 10.38 7.68 3.64
C ALA A 99 11.27 7.75 2.39
N MET A 100 11.01 8.69 1.46
CA MET A 100 11.81 8.86 0.26
C MET A 100 13.26 9.22 0.61
N PRO A 101 14.25 8.43 0.16
CA PRO A 101 15.65 8.78 0.30
C PRO A 101 16.00 9.98 -0.59
N ALA A 102 16.88 10.87 -0.10
CA ALA A 102 17.34 12.05 -0.85
C ALA A 102 18.04 11.70 -2.18
N GLU A 103 18.69 10.54 -2.22
CA GLU A 103 19.24 9.95 -3.44
C GLU A 103 18.64 8.55 -3.59
N PRO A 104 17.57 8.38 -4.38
CA PRO A 104 16.94 7.08 -4.57
C PRO A 104 17.86 6.13 -5.35
N ASP A 105 18.35 5.12 -4.65
CA ASP A 105 19.05 3.98 -5.24
C ASP A 105 18.11 2.77 -5.27
N ASN A 106 17.76 2.34 -6.48
CA ASN A 106 16.92 1.16 -6.69
C ASN A 106 17.71 -0.15 -6.63
N SER A 107 19.05 -0.13 -6.55
CA SER A 107 19.88 -1.33 -6.63
C SER A 107 19.51 -2.41 -5.60
N ALA A 108 19.03 -1.99 -4.42
CA ALA A 108 18.56 -2.86 -3.35
C ALA A 108 17.12 -3.38 -3.57
N VAL A 109 16.33 -2.69 -4.39
CA VAL A 109 14.92 -2.98 -4.69
C VAL A 109 14.62 -2.73 -6.18
N PRO A 110 15.26 -3.49 -7.11
CA PRO A 110 15.20 -3.18 -8.54
C PRO A 110 13.81 -3.34 -9.16
N TYR A 111 12.93 -4.04 -8.45
CA TYR A 111 11.52 -4.22 -8.78
C TYR A 111 10.65 -3.01 -8.39
N VAL A 112 11.12 -2.12 -7.50
CA VAL A 112 10.42 -0.87 -7.17
C VAL A 112 10.84 0.20 -8.19
N SER A 113 9.90 0.58 -9.04
CA SER A 113 10.03 1.74 -9.91
C SER A 113 9.34 2.93 -9.24
N LEU A 114 10.08 3.63 -8.38
CA LEU A 114 9.64 4.86 -7.74
C LEU A 114 10.77 5.90 -7.76
N ASP A 115 10.46 7.13 -8.14
CA ASP A 115 11.27 8.33 -7.98
C ASP A 115 10.39 9.49 -7.50
N ASP A 116 10.99 10.65 -7.20
CA ASP A 116 10.27 11.81 -6.68
C ASP A 116 9.16 12.30 -7.63
N TRP A 117 9.38 12.20 -8.94
CA TRP A 117 8.40 12.63 -9.95
C TRP A 117 7.22 11.65 -10.03
N GLN A 118 7.51 10.35 -10.02
CA GLN A 118 6.52 9.28 -10.00
C GLN A 118 5.66 9.36 -8.74
N LEU A 119 6.28 9.59 -7.58
CA LEU A 119 5.55 9.76 -6.33
C LEU A 119 4.66 11.01 -6.36
N ALA A 120 5.17 12.15 -6.83
CA ALA A 120 4.39 13.38 -6.94
C ALA A 120 3.18 13.22 -7.89
N ARG A 121 3.36 12.55 -9.03
CA ARG A 121 2.28 12.23 -9.97
C ARG A 121 1.25 11.30 -9.33
N TRP A 122 1.70 10.25 -8.66
CA TRP A 122 0.83 9.28 -8.03
C TRP A 122 -0.01 9.92 -6.91
N ARG A 123 0.62 10.76 -6.08
CA ARG A 123 -0.07 11.60 -5.09
C ARG A 123 -1.16 12.47 -5.73
N GLY A 124 -0.86 13.09 -6.87
CA GLY A 124 -1.83 13.89 -7.63
C GLY A 124 -3.06 13.08 -8.03
N ASN A 125 -2.87 11.86 -8.55
CA ASN A 125 -3.97 10.97 -8.93
C ASN A 125 -4.83 10.56 -7.72
N VAL A 126 -4.20 10.14 -6.62
CA VAL A 126 -4.92 9.71 -5.40
C VAL A 126 -5.76 10.86 -4.83
N LEU A 127 -5.19 12.06 -4.75
CA LEU A 127 -5.91 13.24 -4.24
C LEU A 127 -7.02 13.71 -5.18
N ALA A 128 -6.85 13.58 -6.50
CA ALA A 128 -7.90 13.89 -7.47
C ALA A 128 -9.09 12.93 -7.32
N GLY A 129 -8.84 11.62 -7.20
CA GLY A 129 -9.88 10.62 -6.96
C GLY A 129 -10.67 10.87 -5.67
N LEU A 130 -9.98 11.29 -4.59
CA LEU A 130 -10.66 11.71 -3.35
C LEU A 130 -11.59 12.92 -3.55
N GLY A 131 -11.18 13.88 -4.38
CA GLY A 131 -11.97 15.07 -4.71
C GLY A 131 -13.24 14.71 -5.46
N ASP A 132 -13.17 13.77 -6.39
CA ASP A 132 -14.32 13.26 -7.14
C ASP A 132 -15.29 12.48 -6.23
N SER A 133 -14.77 11.59 -5.36
CA SER A 133 -15.61 10.85 -4.39
C SER A 133 -16.29 11.76 -3.38
N GLY A 134 -15.57 12.76 -2.83
CA GLY A 134 -16.15 13.73 -1.90
C GLY A 134 -17.23 14.63 -2.52
N ALA A 135 -17.23 14.81 -3.84
CA ALA A 135 -18.29 15.53 -4.55
C ALA A 135 -19.57 14.70 -4.73
N LEU A 136 -19.47 13.37 -4.76
CA LEU A 136 -20.62 12.46 -4.90
C LEU A 136 -21.42 12.30 -3.60
N ASP A 137 -20.78 12.42 -2.44
CA ASP A 137 -21.44 12.34 -1.12
C ASP A 137 -22.21 13.62 -0.73
N ALA A 138 -22.07 14.71 -1.50
CA ALA A 138 -22.64 16.02 -1.19
C ALA A 138 -23.97 16.36 -1.89
N CYS A 139 -24.63 15.40 -2.54
CA CYS A 139 -25.94 15.57 -3.20
C CYS A 139 -27.07 14.84 -2.46
#